data_AF-A0A497L3K7-F1
#
_entry.id   AF-A0A497L3K7-F1
#
_cell.length_a   1.000
_cell.length_b   1.000
_cell.length_c   1.000
_cell.angle_alpha   90.00
_cell.angle_beta   90.00
_cell.angle_gamma   90.00
#
_symmetry.space_group_name_H-M   'P 1'
#
loop_
_entity.id
_entity.type
_entity.pdbx_description
1 polymer ?
#
loop_
_entity_poly.entity_id
_entity_poly.type
_entity_poly.pdbx_seq_one_letter_code
_entity_poly.pdbx_strand_id
1 'polypeptide(L)'
;MPKRIAKRVRKPRNIWLRELVSSDPELGLGLDYTARSLQMRAPRGGLCAVCKGSKLLCGKTRCPVIARLTSHLKLWRSVKGLSVDGSSPPSVFVGRFGYPYVNVGPLTPPFYGDTSMYDAPERWLGKTIEEIIDFRSQLIRGMYRVHVKKPNAAGKILDLTRELALAEHYVETEMKLKKRPRKRFYVDGDIQPIGPTAPLERIDVGYLRWDRYMEKAYYDTDLKASEATKMLFDRGVPVTRIQRAFSVGSFGVERNRRLVPTRWSITAVDD
;
A
#
# COMPACT_ATOMS: atom_id res chain seq x y z
N MET A 1 31.81 38.88 13.20
CA MET A 1 30.61 38.68 12.33
C MET A 1 30.70 37.33 11.63
N PRO A 2 29.96 36.29 12.06
CA PRO A 2 30.03 34.99 11.39
C PRO A 2 29.20 35.06 10.10
N LYS A 3 29.88 34.84 8.96
CA LYS A 3 29.24 34.72 7.64
C LYS A 3 28.29 33.52 7.68
N ARG A 4 26.98 33.80 7.70
CA ARG A 4 25.94 32.77 7.50
C ARG A 4 26.20 32.08 6.17
N ILE A 5 26.62 30.83 6.22
CA ILE A 5 26.59 29.91 5.08
C ILE A 5 25.11 29.66 4.78
N ALA A 6 24.48 30.58 4.07
CA ALA A 6 23.18 30.34 3.46
C ALA A 6 23.42 29.33 2.34
N LYS A 7 23.28 28.03 2.66
CA LYS A 7 23.09 26.98 1.65
C LYS A 7 22.01 27.51 0.70
N ARG A 8 22.37 27.82 -0.55
CA ARG A 8 21.43 28.24 -1.59
C ARG A 8 20.45 27.10 -1.84
N VAL A 9 19.37 27.05 -1.07
CA VAL A 9 18.21 26.19 -1.35
C VAL A 9 17.56 26.77 -2.60
N ARG A 10 17.76 26.10 -3.75
CA ARG A 10 17.09 26.45 -5.02
C ARG A 10 15.55 26.31 -4.79
N LYS A 11 14.72 27.17 -5.40
CA LYS A 11 13.26 27.22 -5.08
C LYS A 11 12.44 26.20 -5.90
N PRO A 12 11.60 25.32 -5.29
CA PRO A 12 10.83 24.27 -6.00
C PRO A 12 9.90 24.79 -7.10
N ARG A 13 9.73 24.14 -8.26
CA ARG A 13 8.84 24.67 -9.32
C ARG A 13 7.34 24.66 -8.97
N ASN A 14 6.91 23.81 -8.04
CA ASN A 14 5.52 23.73 -7.60
C ASN A 14 5.28 24.72 -6.44
N ILE A 15 4.34 25.65 -6.63
CA ILE A 15 3.98 26.73 -5.68
C ILE A 15 3.66 26.17 -4.30
N TRP A 16 2.96 25.04 -4.25
CA TRP A 16 2.54 24.40 -3.00
C TRP A 16 3.73 23.80 -2.23
N LEU A 17 4.70 23.22 -2.93
CA LEU A 17 5.95 22.73 -2.34
C LEU A 17 6.82 23.89 -1.83
N ARG A 18 6.83 25.04 -2.52
CA ARG A 18 7.55 26.24 -2.06
C ARG A 18 6.99 26.71 -0.72
N GLU A 19 5.68 26.83 -0.63
CA GLU A 19 5.01 27.31 0.58
C GLU A 19 5.17 26.30 1.72
N LEU A 20 4.99 25.00 1.47
CA LEU A 20 5.13 23.95 2.48
C LEU A 20 6.54 23.89 3.08
N VAL A 21 7.57 24.02 2.23
CA VAL A 21 8.99 24.12 2.65
C VAL A 21 9.28 25.46 3.36
N SER A 22 8.54 26.52 3.04
CA SER A 22 8.70 27.82 3.72
C SER A 22 8.09 27.80 5.11
N SER A 23 7.02 27.02 5.32
CA SER A 23 6.39 26.84 6.64
C SER A 23 7.09 25.84 7.55
N ASP A 24 7.87 24.89 6.99
CA ASP A 24 8.69 23.95 7.76
C ASP A 24 10.07 23.76 7.08
N PRO A 25 11.12 24.43 7.60
CA PRO A 25 12.46 24.38 7.02
C PRO A 25 13.12 22.99 7.06
N GLU A 26 12.76 22.12 8.01
CA GLU A 26 13.33 20.77 8.11
C GLU A 26 12.85 19.85 6.98
N LEU A 27 11.58 20.02 6.56
CA LEU A 27 11.03 19.37 5.37
C LEU A 27 11.80 19.76 4.10
N GLY A 28 12.27 21.01 4.01
CA GLY A 28 13.04 21.55 2.89
C GLY A 28 14.44 20.96 2.72
N LEU A 29 15.08 20.55 3.82
CA LEU A 29 16.50 20.18 3.84
C LEU A 29 16.81 18.84 3.16
N GLY A 30 15.80 18.05 2.79
CA GLY A 30 16.04 16.84 1.98
C GLY A 30 14.91 16.46 1.03
N LEU A 31 14.21 17.47 0.53
CA LEU A 31 13.36 17.39 -0.65
C LEU A 31 14.19 17.76 -1.89
N ASP A 32 14.67 16.77 -2.65
CA ASP A 32 15.18 17.02 -4.01
C ASP A 32 13.99 17.26 -4.96
N TYR A 33 13.48 18.49 -4.96
CA TYR A 33 12.38 18.94 -5.83
C TYR A 33 12.82 19.09 -7.29
N THR A 34 14.11 18.93 -7.60
CA THR A 34 14.68 19.04 -8.95
C THR A 34 14.54 17.74 -9.75
N ALA A 35 14.52 16.58 -9.08
CA ALA A 35 14.17 15.33 -9.73
C ALA A 35 12.69 15.40 -10.16
N ARG A 36 12.39 15.15 -11.44
CA ARG A 36 11.06 15.15 -12.11
C ARG A 36 9.96 14.24 -11.49
N SER A 37 9.89 14.09 -10.17
CA SER A 37 9.40 12.87 -9.54
C SER A 37 8.29 13.06 -8.50
N LEU A 38 8.16 14.19 -7.80
CA LEU A 38 7.04 14.40 -6.86
C LEU A 38 5.83 15.02 -7.56
N GLN A 39 4.88 14.19 -7.99
CA GLN A 39 3.57 14.65 -8.48
C GLN A 39 2.57 14.61 -7.31
N MET A 40 2.20 15.78 -6.80
CA MET A 40 1.07 15.92 -5.88
C MET A 40 -0.22 16.05 -6.67
N ARG A 41 -1.22 15.23 -6.35
CA ARG A 41 -2.58 15.32 -6.90
C ARG A 41 -3.56 15.61 -5.77
N ALA A 42 -4.28 16.72 -5.87
CA ALA A 42 -5.36 17.08 -4.97
C ALA A 42 -6.68 17.18 -5.76
N PRO A 43 -7.84 16.81 -5.19
CA PRO A 43 -9.14 17.12 -5.76
C PRO A 43 -9.29 18.65 -5.94
N ARG A 44 -9.89 19.10 -7.05
CA ARG A 44 -10.19 20.53 -7.26
C ARG A 44 -11.18 20.98 -6.16
N GLY A 45 -10.87 22.08 -5.49
CA GLY A 45 -11.73 22.64 -4.43
C GLY A 45 -11.67 21.92 -3.07
N GLY A 46 -10.81 20.91 -2.91
CA GLY A 46 -10.71 20.18 -1.64
C GLY A 46 -10.14 21.04 -0.51
N LEU A 47 -10.73 20.93 0.70
CA LEU A 47 -10.29 21.62 1.92
C LEU A 47 -8.79 21.46 2.17
N CYS A 48 -8.22 20.28 1.89
CA CYS A 48 -6.78 20.03 2.02
C CYS A 48 -5.92 20.91 1.10
N ALA A 49 -6.37 21.18 -0.14
CA ALA A 49 -5.65 22.03 -1.10
C ALA A 49 -5.61 23.50 -0.65
N VAL A 50 -6.65 23.96 0.05
CA VAL A 50 -6.77 25.30 0.65
C VAL A 50 -6.00 25.38 1.97
N CYS A 51 -6.11 24.34 2.80
CA CYS A 51 -5.48 24.22 4.11
C CYS A 51 -3.95 24.17 4.03
N LYS A 52 -3.40 23.54 2.98
CA LYS A 52 -1.96 23.33 2.75
C LYS A 52 -1.23 22.65 3.91
N GLY A 53 -1.98 22.00 4.79
CA GLY A 53 -1.49 21.35 5.99
C GLY A 53 -1.08 22.28 7.13
N SER A 54 -1.13 23.60 6.96
CA SER A 54 -0.78 24.58 8.01
C SER A 54 -1.99 25.06 8.81
N LYS A 55 -3.17 25.10 8.20
CA LYS A 55 -4.38 25.70 8.81
C LYS A 55 -5.29 24.71 9.54
N LEU A 56 -4.99 23.41 9.47
CA LEU A 56 -5.79 22.30 10.03
C LEU A 56 -7.32 22.45 9.83
N LEU A 57 -7.74 22.93 8.64
CA LEU A 57 -9.17 23.17 8.32
C LEU A 57 -10.06 21.92 8.40
N CYS A 58 -9.46 20.73 8.49
CA CYS A 58 -10.17 19.46 8.69
C CYS A 58 -10.43 19.13 10.17
N GLY A 59 -10.07 20.01 11.12
CA GLY A 59 -10.29 19.82 12.55
C GLY A 59 -9.39 18.76 13.22
N LYS A 60 -8.44 18.18 12.49
CA LYS A 60 -7.50 17.19 13.02
C LYS A 60 -6.36 17.88 13.76
N THR A 61 -5.90 17.27 14.86
CA THR A 61 -4.78 17.77 15.68
C THR A 61 -3.46 17.86 14.89
N ARG A 62 -3.26 16.97 13.92
CA ARG A 62 -2.13 16.97 12.99
C ARG A 62 -2.61 16.73 11.56
N CYS A 63 -1.91 17.30 10.59
CA CYS A 63 -2.26 17.14 9.18
C CYS A 63 -1.82 15.75 8.65
N PRO A 64 -2.76 14.86 8.25
CA PRO A 64 -2.41 13.54 7.72
C PRO A 64 -1.63 13.62 6.41
N VAL A 65 -1.84 14.69 5.64
CA VAL A 65 -1.15 14.93 4.37
C VAL A 65 0.35 15.18 4.62
N ILE A 66 0.70 16.02 5.60
CA ILE A 66 2.10 16.28 5.94
C ILE A 66 2.73 15.01 6.53
N ALA A 67 2.07 14.34 7.47
CA ALA A 67 2.57 13.10 8.06
C ALA A 67 2.90 12.04 7.00
N ARG A 68 2.00 11.83 6.02
CA ARG A 68 2.25 10.89 4.91
C ARG A 68 3.43 11.33 4.05
N LEU A 69 3.55 12.63 3.75
CA LEU A 69 4.66 13.13 2.95
C LEU A 69 6.00 12.84 3.63
N THR A 70 6.09 13.07 4.94
CA THR A 70 7.29 12.79 5.74
C THR A 70 7.66 11.31 5.71
N SER A 71 6.70 10.40 5.93
CA SER A 71 6.95 8.95 5.86
C SER A 71 7.38 8.50 4.46
N HIS A 72 6.76 9.04 3.41
CA HIS A 72 7.18 8.78 2.01
C HIS A 72 8.62 9.21 1.74
N LEU A 73 9.02 10.38 2.24
CA LEU A 73 10.36 10.90 2.04
C LEU A 73 11.42 10.04 2.73
N LYS A 74 11.14 9.54 3.94
CA LYS A 74 12.03 8.62 4.65
C LYS A 74 12.27 7.37 3.82
N LEU A 75 11.21 6.73 3.33
CA LEU A 75 11.33 5.52 2.52
C LEU A 75 12.04 5.77 1.17
N TRP A 76 11.79 6.91 0.51
CA TRP A 76 12.47 7.22 -0.75
C TRP A 76 13.98 7.38 -0.64
N ARG A 77 14.50 7.68 0.56
CA ARG A 77 15.95 7.71 0.81
C ARG A 77 16.51 6.30 0.97
N SER A 78 15.72 5.37 1.50
CA SER A 78 16.10 3.98 1.74
C SER A 78 16.09 3.13 0.46
N VAL A 79 15.14 3.37 -0.45
CA VAL A 79 15.04 2.58 -1.70
C VAL A 79 16.09 3.04 -2.72
N LYS A 80 17.24 2.35 -2.72
CA LYS A 80 18.33 2.57 -3.68
C LYS A 80 18.36 1.44 -4.71
N GLY A 81 17.52 1.51 -5.74
CA GLY A 81 17.62 0.57 -6.86
C GLY A 81 16.32 0.19 -7.53
N LEU A 82 16.36 -0.96 -8.19
CA LEU A 82 15.23 -1.63 -8.83
C LEU A 82 14.81 -2.90 -8.07
N SER A 83 15.66 -3.43 -7.20
CA SER A 83 15.29 -4.49 -6.26
C SER A 83 14.74 -3.87 -4.97
N VAL A 84 13.72 -4.52 -4.42
CA VAL A 84 13.18 -4.28 -3.09
C VAL A 84 13.16 -5.63 -2.41
N ASP A 85 13.73 -5.67 -1.22
CA ASP A 85 13.86 -6.89 -0.45
C ASP A 85 13.54 -6.58 1.01
N GLY A 86 12.79 -7.48 1.65
CA GLY A 86 12.38 -7.36 3.03
C GLY A 86 11.26 -8.31 3.43
N SER A 87 10.83 -8.16 4.68
CA SER A 87 9.75 -8.97 5.26
C SER A 87 8.42 -8.35 4.84
N SER A 88 7.83 -8.86 3.76
CA SER A 88 6.48 -8.46 3.37
C SER A 88 5.52 -8.86 4.48
N PRO A 89 4.67 -7.94 4.99
CA PRO A 89 3.46 -8.42 5.61
C PRO A 89 2.69 -9.25 4.56
N PRO A 90 1.83 -10.18 5.00
CA PRO A 90 1.04 -11.02 4.12
C PRO A 90 -0.08 -10.20 3.44
N SER A 91 0.33 -9.24 2.63
CA SER A 91 -0.44 -8.07 2.24
C SER A 91 -0.38 -7.88 0.74
N VAL A 92 -1.55 -7.75 0.16
CA VAL A 92 -1.73 -7.69 -1.29
C VAL A 92 -2.65 -6.55 -1.64
N PHE A 93 -2.50 -6.03 -2.86
CA PHE A 93 -3.33 -4.96 -3.36
C PHE A 93 -3.96 -5.35 -4.69
N VAL A 94 -5.27 -5.10 -4.83
CA VAL A 94 -6.02 -5.22 -6.07
C VAL A 94 -6.66 -3.86 -6.37
N GLY A 95 -6.22 -3.25 -7.47
CA GLY A 95 -6.68 -1.94 -7.88
C GLY A 95 -8.10 -1.96 -8.49
N ARG A 96 -8.80 -0.82 -8.40
CA ARG A 96 -10.12 -0.62 -9.03
C ARG A 96 -10.07 0.03 -10.41
N PHE A 97 -8.94 0.62 -10.79
CA PHE A 97 -8.81 1.39 -12.02
C PHE A 97 -8.42 0.48 -13.18
N GLY A 98 -9.04 0.70 -14.34
CA GLY A 98 -8.74 -0.04 -15.58
C GLY A 98 -9.56 -1.30 -15.81
N TYR A 99 -10.64 -1.50 -15.03
CA TYR A 99 -11.54 -2.67 -15.15
C TYR A 99 -11.95 -2.92 -16.62
N PRO A 100 -11.87 -4.17 -17.12
CA PRO A 100 -11.62 -5.42 -16.39
C PRO A 100 -10.13 -5.77 -16.17
N TYR A 101 -9.19 -4.93 -16.61
CA TYR A 101 -7.75 -5.13 -16.41
C TYR A 101 -7.21 -4.28 -15.26
N VAL A 102 -7.03 -4.90 -14.10
CA VAL A 102 -6.64 -4.22 -12.86
C VAL A 102 -5.16 -4.44 -12.54
N ASN A 103 -4.59 -3.52 -11.77
CA ASN A 103 -3.24 -3.70 -11.21
C ASN A 103 -3.33 -4.50 -9.92
N VAL A 104 -2.54 -5.55 -9.82
CA VAL A 104 -2.42 -6.40 -8.63
C VAL A 104 -0.95 -6.44 -8.19
N GLY A 105 -0.70 -6.74 -6.93
CA GLY A 105 0.63 -7.16 -6.48
C GLY A 105 0.86 -7.10 -4.98
N PRO A 106 2.04 -7.58 -4.55
CA PRO A 106 2.45 -7.61 -3.15
C PRO A 106 2.76 -6.21 -2.63
N LEU A 107 2.79 -6.10 -1.30
CA LEU A 107 3.11 -4.91 -0.55
C LEU A 107 4.31 -5.19 0.37
N THR A 108 5.52 -4.84 -0.07
CA THR A 108 6.76 -5.25 0.61
C THR A 108 7.58 -4.03 1.07
N PRO A 109 8.03 -3.98 2.33
CA PRO A 109 8.93 -2.94 2.81
C PRO A 109 10.39 -3.24 2.44
N PRO A 110 11.27 -2.23 2.36
CA PRO A 110 12.69 -2.41 2.05
C PRO A 110 13.53 -2.73 3.31
N PHE A 111 13.01 -3.54 4.23
CA PHE A 111 13.69 -3.95 5.46
C PHE A 111 13.11 -5.28 5.98
N TYR A 112 13.87 -5.92 6.86
CA TYR A 112 13.51 -7.18 7.51
C TYR A 112 13.02 -6.96 8.94
N GLY A 113 12.11 -7.80 9.40
CA GLY A 113 11.57 -7.77 10.77
C GLY A 113 10.11 -8.20 10.83
N ASP A 114 9.52 -8.17 12.04
CA ASP A 114 8.09 -8.44 12.18
C ASP A 114 7.26 -7.27 11.62
N THR A 115 6.75 -7.48 10.40
CA THR A 115 5.90 -6.52 9.70
C THR A 115 4.42 -6.88 9.81
N SER A 116 4.04 -7.87 10.62
CA SER A 116 2.63 -8.28 10.78
C SER A 116 1.72 -7.12 11.18
N MET A 117 2.25 -6.17 11.97
CA MET A 117 1.53 -4.96 12.37
C MET A 117 1.22 -4.01 11.20
N TYR A 118 1.85 -4.14 10.04
CA TYR A 118 1.76 -3.15 8.97
C TYR A 118 0.48 -3.30 8.13
N ASP A 119 -0.22 -4.42 8.31
CA ASP A 119 -1.46 -4.78 7.62
C ASP A 119 -2.42 -5.54 8.53
N ALA A 120 -2.40 -5.19 9.83
CA ALA A 120 -3.35 -5.68 10.83
C ALA A 120 -4.13 -4.49 11.45
N PRO A 121 -5.05 -3.87 10.70
CA PRO A 121 -5.96 -2.84 11.21
C PRO A 121 -6.59 -3.14 12.58
N GLU A 122 -6.93 -4.40 12.86
CA GLU A 122 -7.52 -4.84 14.13
C GLU A 122 -6.59 -4.60 15.33
N ARG A 123 -5.27 -4.52 15.09
CA ARG A 123 -4.24 -4.28 16.10
C ARG A 123 -3.79 -2.81 16.18
N TRP A 124 -4.37 -1.92 15.38
CA TRP A 124 -3.99 -0.49 15.38
C TRP A 124 -4.72 0.34 16.43
N LEU A 125 -5.70 -0.23 17.12
CA LEU A 125 -6.37 0.45 18.24
C LEU A 125 -5.34 0.86 19.30
N GLY A 126 -5.36 2.14 19.69
CA GLY A 126 -4.39 2.74 20.61
C GLY A 126 -3.10 3.26 19.96
N LYS A 127 -2.91 3.09 18.65
CA LYS A 127 -1.80 3.69 17.90
C LYS A 127 -2.11 5.11 17.45
N THR A 128 -1.07 5.91 17.33
CA THR A 128 -1.16 7.27 16.80
C THR A 128 -1.44 7.24 15.29
N ILE A 129 -2.07 8.31 14.79
CA ILE A 129 -2.31 8.46 13.34
C ILE A 129 -0.99 8.46 12.57
N GLU A 130 0.08 9.02 13.15
CA GLU A 130 1.41 9.01 12.54
C GLU A 130 1.96 7.60 12.38
N GLU A 131 1.87 6.73 13.41
CA GLU A 131 2.30 5.33 13.32
C GLU A 131 1.53 4.58 12.24
N ILE A 132 0.21 4.73 12.19
CA ILE A 132 -0.65 4.07 11.18
C ILE A 132 -0.28 4.53 9.76
N ILE A 133 -0.04 5.84 9.61
CA ILE A 133 0.44 6.41 8.35
C ILE A 133 1.78 5.82 7.96
N ASP A 134 2.69 5.68 8.92
CA ASP A 134 4.03 5.17 8.70
C ASP A 134 4.01 3.70 8.26
N PHE A 135 3.29 2.84 8.97
CA PHE A 135 3.09 1.42 8.62
C PHE A 135 2.70 1.24 7.14
N ARG A 136 1.70 1.99 6.70
CA ARG A 136 1.14 1.84 5.35
C ARG A 136 1.93 2.58 4.27
N SER A 137 2.60 3.67 4.62
CA SER A 137 3.45 4.42 3.68
C SER A 137 4.78 3.73 3.41
N GLN A 138 5.21 2.83 4.32
CA GLN A 138 6.44 2.07 4.18
C GLN A 138 6.35 0.86 3.24
N LEU A 139 5.14 0.47 2.81
CA LEU A 139 4.95 -0.69 1.95
C LEU A 139 5.03 -0.31 0.47
N ILE A 140 6.05 -0.85 -0.22
CA ILE A 140 6.25 -0.61 -1.65
C ILE A 140 5.36 -1.57 -2.42
N ARG A 141 4.61 -1.01 -3.38
CA ARG A 141 3.63 -1.76 -4.16
C ARG A 141 4.18 -2.14 -5.51
N GLY A 142 4.31 -3.44 -5.73
CA GLY A 142 4.53 -4.00 -7.06
C GLY A 142 3.22 -4.01 -7.83
N MET A 143 3.22 -3.52 -9.07
CA MET A 143 2.05 -3.59 -9.92
C MET A 143 2.32 -4.46 -11.14
N TYR A 144 1.46 -5.44 -11.35
CA TYR A 144 1.33 -6.16 -12.60
C TYR A 144 -0.15 -6.15 -13.02
N ARG A 145 -0.41 -6.17 -14.33
CA ARG A 145 -1.77 -5.97 -14.87
C ARG A 145 -2.40 -7.31 -15.18
N VAL A 146 -3.59 -7.55 -14.66
CA VAL A 146 -4.31 -8.83 -14.79
C VAL A 146 -5.76 -8.60 -15.18
N HIS A 147 -6.31 -9.53 -15.97
CA HIS A 147 -7.74 -9.58 -16.23
C HIS A 147 -8.50 -10.22 -15.05
N VAL A 148 -9.47 -9.50 -14.49
CA VAL A 148 -10.21 -9.90 -13.29
C VAL A 148 -10.83 -11.30 -13.35
N LYS A 149 -11.40 -11.68 -14.50
CA LYS A 149 -12.07 -12.99 -14.70
C LYS A 149 -11.13 -14.16 -15.01
N LYS A 150 -9.82 -13.92 -15.15
CA LYS A 150 -8.85 -14.95 -15.51
C LYS A 150 -7.72 -15.05 -14.49
N PRO A 151 -8.03 -15.29 -13.19
CA PRO A 151 -7.01 -15.36 -12.15
C PRO A 151 -6.07 -16.57 -12.32
N ASN A 152 -6.51 -17.68 -12.91
CA ASN A 152 -5.66 -18.87 -13.08
C ASN A 152 -4.71 -18.75 -14.29
N ALA A 153 -5.00 -17.85 -15.24
CA ALA A 153 -4.19 -17.66 -16.45
C ALA A 153 -3.16 -16.53 -16.34
N ALA A 154 -3.06 -15.88 -15.18
CA ALA A 154 -2.21 -14.70 -15.00
C ALA A 154 -0.73 -15.03 -14.70
N GLY A 155 -0.41 -16.32 -14.59
CA GLY A 155 0.95 -16.83 -14.41
C GLY A 155 1.51 -16.66 -12.99
N LYS A 156 2.78 -17.06 -12.85
CA LYS A 156 3.50 -17.22 -11.57
C LYS A 156 3.41 -16.04 -10.61
N ILE A 157 3.37 -14.80 -11.12
CA ILE A 157 3.32 -13.60 -10.26
C ILE A 157 1.99 -13.54 -9.47
N LEU A 158 0.86 -13.91 -10.09
CA LEU A 158 -0.42 -13.93 -9.37
C LEU A 158 -0.49 -15.09 -8.40
N ASP A 159 0.05 -16.26 -8.75
CA ASP A 159 0.03 -17.41 -7.86
C ASP A 159 0.83 -17.13 -6.58
N LEU A 160 2.04 -16.56 -6.70
CA LEU A 160 2.83 -16.10 -5.55
C LEU A 160 2.14 -14.97 -4.77
N THR A 161 1.45 -14.05 -5.46
CA THR A 161 0.66 -13.02 -4.78
C THR A 161 -0.51 -13.64 -4.01
N ARG A 162 -1.12 -14.71 -4.54
CA ARG A 162 -2.21 -15.44 -3.88
C ARG A 162 -1.70 -16.19 -2.66
N GLU A 163 -0.55 -16.84 -2.77
CA GLU A 163 0.14 -17.48 -1.65
C GLU A 163 0.41 -16.48 -0.51
N LEU A 164 0.93 -15.29 -0.82
CA LEU A 164 1.12 -14.22 0.16
C LEU A 164 -0.20 -13.77 0.82
N ALA A 165 -1.31 -13.77 0.09
CA ALA A 165 -2.62 -13.42 0.65
C ALA A 165 -3.19 -14.51 1.57
N LEU A 166 -2.77 -15.77 1.40
CA LEU A 166 -3.15 -16.90 2.26
C LEU A 166 -2.17 -17.10 3.43
N ALA A 167 -1.02 -16.44 3.41
CA ALA A 167 0.02 -16.60 4.42
C ALA A 167 -0.41 -16.14 5.82
N GLU A 168 -0.08 -16.92 6.83
CA GLU A 168 -0.42 -16.65 8.22
C GLU A 168 0.47 -15.54 8.82
N HIS A 169 1.75 -15.54 8.48
CA HIS A 169 2.76 -14.63 9.04
C HIS A 169 3.40 -13.75 7.96
N TYR A 170 4.27 -12.82 8.39
CA TYR A 170 5.13 -12.09 7.46
C TYR A 170 6.04 -13.06 6.69
N VAL A 171 6.37 -12.69 5.46
CA VAL A 171 7.11 -13.54 4.53
C VAL A 171 8.24 -12.75 3.90
N GLU A 172 9.44 -13.33 3.89
CA GLU A 172 10.57 -12.76 3.15
C GLU A 172 10.22 -12.71 1.66
N THR A 173 10.28 -11.52 1.08
CA THR A 173 9.84 -11.28 -0.29
C THR A 173 10.86 -10.41 -1.00
N GLU A 174 11.36 -10.92 -2.12
CA GLU A 174 12.20 -10.16 -3.03
C GLU A 174 11.38 -9.75 -4.25
N MET A 175 11.42 -8.45 -4.58
CA MET A 175 10.74 -7.87 -5.72
C MET A 175 11.73 -7.17 -6.64
N LYS A 176 11.77 -7.61 -7.89
CA LYS A 176 12.47 -6.89 -8.96
C LYS A 176 11.50 -5.99 -9.72
N LEU A 177 11.76 -4.69 -9.75
CA LEU A 177 10.93 -3.67 -10.37
C LEU A 177 11.46 -3.27 -11.74
N LYS A 178 10.57 -3.07 -12.72
CA LYS A 178 10.95 -2.59 -14.07
C LYS A 178 11.46 -1.15 -14.06
N LYS A 179 10.99 -0.35 -13.13
CA LYS A 179 11.31 1.08 -12.97
C LYS A 179 11.30 1.43 -11.50
N ARG A 180 12.09 2.43 -11.12
CA ARG A 180 12.08 2.96 -9.74
C ARG A 180 10.65 3.35 -9.31
N PRO A 181 10.26 3.09 -8.05
CA PRO A 181 8.97 3.49 -7.52
C PRO A 181 8.67 4.95 -7.81
N ARG A 182 7.51 5.20 -8.42
CA ARG A 182 7.07 6.55 -8.74
C ARG A 182 6.69 7.25 -7.44
N LYS A 183 7.27 8.42 -7.22
CA LYS A 183 7.03 9.31 -6.07
C LYS A 183 5.72 10.09 -6.24
N ARG A 184 4.59 9.38 -6.40
CA ARG A 184 3.26 10.00 -6.52
C ARG A 184 2.64 10.13 -5.15
N PHE A 185 2.29 11.36 -4.79
CA PHE A 185 1.69 11.67 -3.52
C PHE A 185 0.26 12.16 -3.73
N TYR A 186 -0.71 11.50 -3.10
CA TYR A 186 -2.12 11.88 -3.20
C TYR A 186 -2.50 12.73 -1.98
N VAL A 187 -2.96 13.94 -2.24
CA VAL A 187 -3.41 14.91 -1.25
C VAL A 187 -4.91 14.72 -1.08
N ASP A 188 -5.28 13.67 -0.38
CA ASP A 188 -6.67 13.31 -0.10
C ASP A 188 -6.79 12.75 1.33
N GLY A 189 -7.73 13.27 2.10
CA GLY A 189 -7.97 12.86 3.48
C GLY A 189 -8.61 11.48 3.60
N ASP A 190 -9.33 11.04 2.56
CA ASP A 190 -10.22 9.86 2.60
C ASP A 190 -9.58 8.61 2.00
N ILE A 191 -8.41 8.76 1.38
CA ILE A 191 -7.63 7.64 0.86
C ILE A 191 -6.76 7.11 2.00
N GLN A 192 -6.73 5.79 2.19
CA GLN A 192 -5.76 5.14 3.08
C GLN A 192 -4.33 5.58 2.73
N PRO A 193 -3.40 5.66 3.69
CA PRO A 193 -2.00 5.93 3.35
C PRO A 193 -1.50 4.85 2.38
N ILE A 194 -0.90 5.29 1.27
CA ILE A 194 -0.48 4.40 0.19
C ILE A 194 1.02 4.58 0.00
N GLY A 195 1.82 3.52 0.12
CA GLY A 195 3.25 3.57 -0.17
C GLY A 195 3.61 3.69 -1.66
N PRO A 196 4.90 3.87 -1.98
CA PRO A 196 5.37 4.07 -3.35
C PRO A 196 5.03 2.90 -4.25
N THR A 197 4.92 3.17 -5.55
CA THR A 197 4.37 2.17 -6.47
C THR A 197 5.24 2.07 -7.73
N ALA A 198 5.56 0.83 -8.15
CA ALA A 198 6.35 0.54 -9.34
C ALA A 198 5.78 -0.65 -10.12
N PRO A 199 5.95 -0.71 -11.45
CA PRO A 199 5.68 -1.92 -12.21
C PRO A 199 6.62 -3.04 -11.81
N LEU A 200 6.06 -4.21 -11.51
CA LEU A 200 6.77 -5.41 -11.10
C LEU A 200 7.31 -6.17 -12.33
N GLU A 201 8.53 -6.67 -12.23
CA GLU A 201 9.17 -7.57 -13.21
C GLU A 201 9.13 -9.01 -12.73
N ARG A 202 9.58 -9.25 -11.50
CA ARG A 202 9.67 -10.56 -10.87
C ARG A 202 9.42 -10.44 -9.37
N ILE A 203 8.87 -11.49 -8.80
CA ILE A 203 8.71 -11.68 -7.36
C ILE A 203 9.25 -13.06 -7.01
N ASP A 204 10.02 -13.13 -5.94
CA ASP A 204 10.44 -14.37 -5.30
C ASP A 204 10.02 -14.28 -3.84
N VAL A 205 9.43 -15.36 -3.34
CA VAL A 205 8.87 -15.43 -2.00
C VAL A 205 9.59 -16.56 -1.28
N GLY A 206 10.03 -16.29 -0.06
CA GLY A 206 10.66 -17.26 0.82
C GLY A 206 9.66 -18.28 1.39
N TYR A 207 10.04 -18.94 2.46
CA TYR A 207 9.17 -19.90 3.14
C TYR A 207 7.91 -19.20 3.67
N LEU A 208 6.75 -19.78 3.36
CA LEU A 208 5.46 -19.31 3.84
C LEU A 208 4.61 -20.48 4.33
N ARG A 209 3.76 -20.19 5.31
CA ARG A 209 2.76 -21.12 5.83
C ARG A 209 1.39 -20.50 5.64
N TRP A 210 0.46 -21.27 5.07
CA TRP A 210 -0.92 -20.83 4.90
C TRP A 210 -1.69 -20.99 6.21
N ASP A 211 -2.68 -20.11 6.39
CA ASP A 211 -3.69 -20.32 7.42
C ASP A 211 -4.50 -21.59 7.08
N ARG A 212 -4.56 -22.53 8.02
CA ARG A 212 -5.16 -23.86 7.80
C ARG A 212 -6.63 -23.79 7.38
N TYR A 213 -7.40 -22.82 7.88
CA TYR A 213 -8.81 -22.68 7.51
C TYR A 213 -8.94 -22.06 6.12
N MET A 214 -8.11 -21.06 5.80
CA MET A 214 -8.09 -20.43 4.48
C MET A 214 -7.60 -21.41 3.40
N GLU A 215 -6.62 -22.26 3.71
CA GLU A 215 -6.14 -23.33 2.83
C GLU A 215 -7.28 -24.29 2.47
N LYS A 216 -8.02 -24.77 3.47
CA LYS A 216 -9.18 -25.64 3.25
C LYS A 216 -10.24 -24.96 2.37
N ALA A 217 -10.57 -23.70 2.65
CA ALA A 217 -11.53 -22.94 1.86
C ALA A 217 -11.04 -22.65 0.43
N TYR A 218 -9.72 -22.55 0.22
CA TYR A 218 -9.13 -22.37 -1.11
C TYR A 218 -9.22 -23.64 -1.96
N TYR A 219 -8.95 -24.80 -1.37
CA TYR A 219 -9.01 -26.09 -2.09
C TYR A 219 -10.44 -26.59 -2.31
N ASP A 220 -11.42 -26.10 -1.55
CA ASP A 220 -12.83 -26.36 -1.81
C ASP A 220 -13.30 -25.53 -3.02
N THR A 221 -13.40 -26.19 -4.17
CA THR A 221 -13.77 -25.59 -5.45
C THR A 221 -15.27 -25.42 -5.65
N ASP A 222 -16.11 -25.96 -4.76
CA ASP A 222 -17.58 -25.90 -4.83
C ASP A 222 -18.19 -25.00 -3.75
N LEU A 223 -17.40 -24.66 -2.71
CA LEU A 223 -17.80 -23.73 -1.67
C LEU A 223 -18.04 -22.31 -2.20
N LYS A 224 -19.20 -21.73 -1.87
CA LYS A 224 -19.49 -20.34 -2.24
C LYS A 224 -18.60 -19.38 -1.46
N ALA A 225 -18.24 -18.26 -2.07
CA ALA A 225 -17.35 -17.28 -1.44
C ALA A 225 -17.97 -16.68 -0.16
N SER A 226 -19.30 -16.47 -0.15
CA SER A 226 -20.03 -16.00 1.03
C SER A 226 -19.99 -17.00 2.19
N GLU A 227 -20.17 -18.29 1.89
CA GLU A 227 -20.11 -19.37 2.89
C GLU A 227 -18.69 -19.53 3.43
N ALA A 228 -17.68 -19.45 2.56
CA ALA A 228 -16.27 -19.44 2.94
C ALA A 228 -15.95 -18.27 3.89
N THR A 229 -16.34 -17.05 3.54
CA THR A 229 -16.13 -15.86 4.37
C THR A 229 -16.76 -16.01 5.75
N LYS A 230 -18.02 -16.47 5.82
CA LYS A 230 -18.73 -16.67 7.09
C LYS A 230 -18.09 -17.75 7.96
N MET A 231 -17.76 -18.90 7.37
CA MET A 231 -17.05 -19.97 8.06
C MET A 231 -15.70 -19.49 8.62
N LEU A 232 -14.90 -18.77 7.83
CA LEU A 232 -13.59 -18.27 8.27
C LEU A 232 -13.73 -17.30 9.43
N PHE A 233 -14.72 -16.40 9.37
CA PHE A 233 -15.04 -15.48 10.45
C PHE A 233 -15.45 -16.21 11.73
N ASP A 234 -16.38 -17.17 11.63
CA ASP A 234 -16.84 -17.98 12.77
C ASP A 234 -15.70 -18.82 13.40
N ARG A 235 -14.67 -19.15 12.62
CA ARG A 235 -13.45 -19.84 13.08
C ARG A 235 -12.41 -18.91 13.69
N GLY A 236 -12.67 -17.60 13.77
CA GLY A 236 -11.79 -16.61 14.37
C GLY A 236 -10.66 -16.12 13.47
N VAL A 237 -10.74 -16.35 12.15
CA VAL A 237 -9.76 -15.76 11.21
C VAL A 237 -9.99 -14.25 11.16
N PRO A 238 -8.95 -13.40 11.33
CA PRO A 238 -9.10 -11.96 11.28
C PRO A 238 -9.73 -11.48 9.96
N VAL A 239 -10.66 -10.53 10.04
CA VAL A 239 -11.43 -10.03 8.90
C VAL A 239 -10.51 -9.51 7.79
N THR A 240 -9.42 -8.84 8.14
CA THR A 240 -8.44 -8.33 7.16
C THR A 240 -7.78 -9.46 6.35
N ARG A 241 -7.56 -10.63 6.98
CA ARG A 241 -7.04 -11.83 6.29
C ARG A 241 -8.07 -12.42 5.33
N ILE A 242 -9.34 -12.40 5.71
CA ILE A 242 -10.44 -12.85 4.84
C ILE A 242 -10.57 -11.90 3.64
N GLN A 243 -10.61 -10.58 3.89
CA GLN A 243 -10.72 -9.54 2.87
C GLN A 243 -9.59 -9.61 1.82
N ARG A 244 -8.32 -9.79 2.25
CA ARG A 244 -7.20 -9.90 1.32
C ARG A 244 -7.28 -11.15 0.45
N ALA A 245 -7.63 -12.32 1.01
CA ALA A 245 -7.72 -13.57 0.26
C ALA A 245 -8.94 -13.57 -0.68
N PHE A 246 -10.05 -12.98 -0.23
CA PHE A 246 -11.21 -12.70 -1.07
C PHE A 246 -10.83 -11.81 -2.27
N SER A 247 -10.02 -10.77 -2.05
CA SER A 247 -9.61 -9.83 -3.11
C SER A 247 -8.83 -10.50 -4.25
N VAL A 248 -8.00 -11.50 -3.93
CA VAL A 248 -7.23 -12.26 -4.93
C VAL A 248 -8.00 -13.45 -5.51
N GLY A 249 -9.30 -13.56 -5.20
CA GLY A 249 -10.17 -14.60 -5.71
C GLY A 249 -9.83 -15.99 -5.16
N SER A 250 -9.34 -16.09 -3.92
CA SER A 250 -9.01 -17.38 -3.30
C SER A 250 -10.24 -18.20 -2.90
N PHE A 251 -11.41 -17.57 -2.72
CA PHE A 251 -12.62 -18.25 -2.28
C PHE A 251 -13.71 -18.23 -3.33
N GLY A 252 -14.57 -19.23 -3.29
CA GLY A 252 -15.73 -19.36 -4.18
C GLY A 252 -15.64 -20.51 -5.16
N VAL A 253 -16.76 -20.78 -5.83
CA VAL A 253 -16.85 -21.79 -6.88
C VAL A 253 -15.81 -21.50 -7.96
N GLU A 254 -14.99 -22.49 -8.31
CA GLU A 254 -13.78 -22.31 -9.14
C GLU A 254 -14.06 -21.53 -10.43
N ARG A 255 -15.13 -21.90 -11.15
CA ARG A 255 -15.54 -21.26 -12.41
C ARG A 255 -15.93 -19.78 -12.27
N ASN A 256 -16.25 -19.34 -11.05
CA ASN A 256 -16.71 -17.99 -10.73
C ASN A 256 -15.64 -17.16 -9.98
N ARG A 257 -14.49 -17.75 -9.64
CA ARG A 257 -13.40 -17.04 -8.95
C ARG A 257 -12.92 -15.87 -9.82
N ARG A 258 -12.82 -14.71 -9.19
CA ARG A 258 -12.43 -13.45 -9.83
C ARG A 258 -11.67 -12.56 -8.86
N LEU A 259 -10.78 -11.75 -9.39
CA LEU A 259 -10.12 -10.71 -8.61
C LEU A 259 -11.13 -9.62 -8.23
N VAL A 260 -11.19 -9.26 -6.95
CA VAL A 260 -12.07 -8.19 -6.47
C VAL A 260 -11.16 -7.05 -6.00
N PRO A 261 -11.34 -5.81 -6.51
CA PRO A 261 -10.64 -4.65 -5.98
C PRO A 261 -10.71 -4.59 -4.46
N THR A 262 -9.58 -4.27 -3.80
CA THR A 262 -9.48 -4.31 -2.33
C THR A 262 -10.58 -3.48 -1.66
N ARG A 263 -10.93 -2.33 -2.22
CA ARG A 263 -12.02 -1.48 -1.69
C ARG A 263 -13.39 -2.18 -1.73
N TRP A 264 -13.69 -2.91 -2.80
CA TRP A 264 -14.95 -3.67 -2.91
C TRP A 264 -14.91 -4.94 -2.07
N SER A 265 -13.72 -5.50 -1.84
CA SER A 265 -13.54 -6.68 -0.98
C SER A 265 -13.82 -6.36 0.49
N ILE A 266 -13.46 -5.15 0.94
CA ILE A 266 -13.80 -4.67 2.28
C ILE A 266 -15.33 -4.67 2.43
N THR A 267 -16.04 -3.96 1.55
CA THR A 267 -17.50 -3.89 1.59
C THR A 267 -18.16 -5.27 1.45
N ALA A 268 -17.70 -6.11 0.52
CA ALA A 268 -18.30 -7.42 0.27
C ALA A 268 -18.08 -8.47 1.38
N VAL A 269 -17.10 -8.27 2.25
CA VAL A 269 -16.87 -9.12 3.44
C VAL A 269 -17.55 -8.54 4.67
N ASP A 270 -17.71 -7.22 4.72
CA ASP A 270 -18.39 -6.53 5.82
C ASP A 270 -19.94 -6.66 5.73
N ASP A 271 -20.50 -6.81 4.51
CA ASP A 271 -21.93 -7.06 4.23
C ASP A 271 -22.37 -8.50 4.57
#